data_AF-A0A927N6L0-F1
#
_entry.id   AF-A0A927N6L0-F1
#
_cell.length_a   1.000
_cell.length_b   1.000
_cell.length_c   1.000
_cell.angle_alpha   90.00
_cell.angle_beta   90.00
_cell.angle_gamma   90.00
#
_symmetry.space_group_name_H-M   'P 1'
#
loop_
_entity.id
_entity.type
_entity.pdbx_description
1 polymer ?
#
loop_
_entity_poly.entity_id
_entity_poly.type
_entity_poly.pdbx_seq_one_letter_code
_entity_poly.pdbx_strand_id
1 'polypeptide(L)'
;MATTSPTPALTADHIDLLVSAASSWHILASRTLVAFARNSLEKHVLVATATEAGRLLRAENTAAVQWLAERGRTRVVDRAVLGSYTHRPVDHLDPVEVIKAAHVAQVLCSPSPTWEGSATQRLLAAVITAGTHRLQGYAEAPWSWSRPKRRGGRPVRVARRCRPPGGARAGLDHPRAAAGALDDGAAGDCHG
;
A
#
# COMPACT_ATOMS: atom_id res chain seq x y z
N MET A 1 12.42 -11.39 16.95
CA MET A 1 10.98 -11.43 16.61
C MET A 1 10.70 -10.32 15.61
N ALA A 2 10.38 -10.67 14.37
CA ALA A 2 9.98 -9.69 13.35
C ALA A 2 8.56 -9.21 13.66
N THR A 3 8.40 -7.95 14.03
CA THR A 3 7.09 -7.31 14.14
C THR A 3 6.56 -7.09 12.72
N THR A 4 5.83 -8.06 12.18
CA THR A 4 5.20 -7.94 10.87
C THR A 4 3.94 -7.09 11.01
N SER A 5 4.01 -5.86 10.50
CA SER A 5 2.85 -4.98 10.37
C SER A 5 1.75 -5.66 9.55
N PRO A 6 0.46 -5.42 9.88
CA PRO A 6 -0.64 -5.97 9.10
C PRO A 6 -0.53 -5.48 7.65
N THR A 7 -0.70 -6.41 6.71
CA THR A 7 -0.69 -6.08 5.28
C THR A 7 -1.91 -5.23 4.97
N PRO A 8 -1.75 -4.02 4.44
CA PRO A 8 -2.88 -3.20 4.06
C PRO A 8 -3.63 -3.90 2.91
N ALA A 9 -4.95 -3.97 3.01
CA ALA A 9 -5.83 -4.42 1.93
C ALA A 9 -6.64 -3.22 1.41
N LEU A 10 -7.09 -3.28 0.16
CA LEU A 10 -7.96 -2.24 -0.37
C LEU A 10 -9.32 -2.28 0.34
N THR A 11 -9.73 -1.14 0.90
CA THR A 11 -11.07 -1.00 1.49
C THR A 11 -12.12 -0.75 0.42
N ALA A 12 -13.39 -0.95 0.75
CA ALA A 12 -14.50 -0.66 -0.16
C ALA A 12 -14.49 0.81 -0.60
N ASP A 13 -14.28 1.75 0.32
CA ASP A 13 -14.21 3.19 0.01
C ASP A 13 -13.10 3.52 -0.99
N HIS A 14 -11.97 2.84 -0.88
CA HIS A 14 -10.83 3.00 -1.78
C HIS A 14 -11.17 2.51 -3.19
N ILE A 15 -11.90 1.40 -3.29
CA ILE A 15 -12.39 0.86 -4.57
C ILE A 15 -13.49 1.78 -5.14
N ASP A 16 -14.43 2.24 -4.31
CA ASP A 16 -15.52 3.13 -4.70
C ASP A 16 -15.00 4.47 -5.25
N LEU A 17 -13.96 5.04 -4.65
CA LEU A 17 -13.28 6.24 -5.16
C LEU A 17 -12.70 6.01 -6.57
N LEU A 18 -11.95 4.92 -6.75
CA LEU A 18 -11.31 4.59 -8.03
C LEU A 18 -12.32 4.28 -9.13
N VAL A 19 -13.37 3.54 -8.79
CA VAL A 19 -14.43 3.18 -9.73
C VAL A 19 -15.25 4.41 -10.10
N SER A 20 -15.60 5.27 -9.13
CA SER A 20 -16.32 6.53 -9.40
C SER A 20 -15.52 7.45 -10.31
N ALA A 21 -14.21 7.56 -10.09
CA ALA A 21 -13.32 8.28 -10.99
C ALA A 21 -13.28 7.66 -12.39
N ALA A 22 -13.14 6.33 -12.50
CA ALA A 22 -13.13 5.65 -13.78
C ALA A 22 -14.43 5.81 -14.57
N SER A 23 -15.58 5.80 -13.89
CA SER A 23 -16.89 6.08 -14.49
C SER A 23 -17.03 7.55 -14.91
N SER A 24 -16.74 8.50 -14.01
CA SER A 24 -16.85 9.95 -14.26
C SER A 24 -15.92 10.43 -15.38
N TRP A 25 -14.74 9.83 -15.48
CA TRP A 25 -13.73 10.21 -16.47
C TRP A 25 -13.83 9.40 -17.77
N HIS A 26 -14.90 8.63 -17.97
CA HIS A 26 -15.19 7.86 -19.18
C HIS A 26 -14.11 6.82 -19.55
N ILE A 27 -13.45 6.24 -18.54
CA ILE A 27 -12.49 5.15 -18.72
C ILE A 27 -13.22 3.81 -18.90
N LEU A 28 -14.37 3.68 -18.24
CA LEU A 28 -15.25 2.52 -18.39
C LEU A 28 -16.22 2.74 -19.55
N ALA A 29 -16.33 1.76 -20.44
CA ALA A 29 -17.34 1.75 -21.49
C ALA A 29 -18.40 0.68 -21.27
N SER A 30 -19.63 1.00 -21.68
CA SER A 30 -20.69 0.01 -21.79
C SER A 30 -20.40 -0.95 -22.95
N ARG A 31 -20.86 -2.20 -22.82
CA ARG A 31 -20.76 -3.22 -23.89
C ARG A 31 -21.39 -2.73 -25.19
N THR A 32 -22.49 -1.98 -25.09
CA THR A 32 -23.19 -1.37 -26.23
C THR A 32 -22.30 -0.36 -26.95
N LEU A 33 -21.60 0.52 -26.23
CA LEU A 33 -20.73 1.54 -26.82
C LEU A 33 -19.55 0.89 -27.57
N VAL A 34 -18.97 -0.17 -27.00
CA VAL A 34 -17.89 -0.92 -27.67
C VAL A 34 -18.37 -1.67 -28.90
N ALA A 35 -19.59 -2.22 -28.88
CA ALA A 35 -20.17 -2.88 -30.05
C ALA A 35 -20.33 -1.92 -31.25
N PHE A 36 -20.56 -0.63 -31.00
CA PHE A 36 -20.59 0.40 -32.05
C PHE A 36 -19.21 0.92 -32.44
N ALA A 37 -18.24 0.94 -31.52
CA ALA A 37 -16.89 1.41 -31.74
C ALA A 37 -16.00 0.31 -32.34
N ARG A 38 -16.28 -0.04 -33.59
CA ARG A 38 -15.75 -1.21 -34.33
C ARG A 38 -14.23 -1.40 -34.45
N ASN A 39 -13.33 -0.59 -33.84
CA ASN A 39 -11.86 -0.86 -33.83
C ASN A 39 -10.99 0.18 -33.06
N SER A 40 -11.53 1.25 -32.49
CA SER A 40 -10.70 2.39 -32.02
C SER A 40 -10.51 2.49 -30.49
N LEU A 41 -11.25 1.73 -29.69
CA LEU A 41 -11.31 1.88 -28.22
C LEU A 41 -10.44 0.88 -27.44
N GLU A 42 -9.87 -0.12 -28.11
CA GLU A 42 -9.41 -1.35 -27.45
C GLU A 42 -8.20 -1.21 -26.50
N LYS A 43 -7.41 -0.14 -26.62
CA LYS A 43 -6.17 -0.02 -25.85
C LYS A 43 -6.32 0.65 -24.48
N HIS A 44 -7.32 1.50 -24.29
CA HIS A 44 -7.43 2.34 -23.08
C HIS A 44 -8.77 2.27 -22.37
N VAL A 45 -9.77 1.62 -22.98
CA VAL A 45 -11.12 1.56 -22.45
C VAL A 45 -11.46 0.16 -22.00
N LEU A 46 -11.99 0.07 -20.79
CA LEU A 46 -12.31 -1.19 -20.16
C LEU A 46 -13.83 -1.40 -20.23
N VAL A 47 -14.23 -2.50 -20.87
CA VAL A 47 -15.64 -2.84 -21.04
C VAL A 47 -16.15 -3.48 -19.77
N ALA A 48 -16.56 -2.66 -18.82
CA ALA A 48 -17.07 -3.10 -17.53
C ALA A 48 -18.04 -2.05 -16.97
N THR A 49 -19.10 -2.52 -16.32
CA THR A 49 -19.89 -1.68 -15.41
C THR A 49 -19.05 -1.27 -14.21
N ALA A 50 -19.45 -0.20 -13.51
CA ALA A 50 -18.78 0.24 -12.29
C ALA A 50 -18.63 -0.87 -11.24
N THR A 51 -19.70 -1.65 -11.04
CA THR A 51 -19.67 -2.78 -10.10
C THR A 51 -18.74 -3.91 -10.56
N GLU A 52 -18.70 -4.22 -11.87
CA GLU A 52 -17.75 -5.20 -12.41
C GLU A 52 -16.30 -4.73 -12.24
N ALA A 53 -16.01 -3.46 -12.53
CA ALA A 53 -14.67 -2.89 -12.36
C ALA A 53 -14.19 -2.98 -10.91
N GLY A 54 -15.05 -2.66 -9.94
CA GLY A 54 -14.68 -2.79 -8.53
C GLY A 54 -14.56 -4.25 -8.07
N ARG A 55 -15.31 -5.19 -8.65
CA ARG A 55 -15.10 -6.63 -8.43
C ARG A 55 -13.75 -7.11 -8.97
N LEU A 56 -13.33 -6.63 -10.13
CA LEU A 56 -12.01 -6.95 -10.70
C LEU A 56 -10.87 -6.44 -9.80
N LEU A 57 -10.96 -5.18 -9.34
CA LEU A 57 -9.99 -4.61 -8.40
C LEU A 57 -9.90 -5.42 -7.09
N ARG A 58 -11.05 -5.81 -6.55
CA ARG A 58 -11.12 -6.62 -5.32
C ARG A 58 -10.55 -8.02 -5.52
N ALA A 59 -10.83 -8.65 -6.65
CA ALA A 59 -10.32 -9.98 -6.99
C ALA A 59 -8.79 -9.96 -7.09
N GLU A 60 -8.22 -8.97 -7.78
CA GLU A 60 -6.77 -8.81 -7.91
C GLU A 60 -6.09 -8.57 -6.55
N ASN A 61 -6.69 -7.73 -5.70
CA ASN A 61 -6.16 -7.50 -4.35
C ASN A 61 -6.23 -8.75 -3.48
N THR A 62 -7.32 -9.53 -3.62
CA THR A 62 -7.47 -10.80 -2.89
C THR A 62 -6.42 -11.81 -3.34
N ALA A 63 -6.18 -11.93 -4.66
CA ALA A 63 -5.13 -12.79 -5.21
C ALA A 63 -3.74 -12.39 -4.71
N ALA A 64 -3.43 -11.08 -4.67
CA ALA A 64 -2.18 -10.57 -4.12
C ALA A 64 -2.00 -10.91 -2.63
N VAL A 65 -3.05 -10.75 -1.82
CA VAL A 65 -3.03 -11.09 -0.39
C VAL A 65 -2.84 -12.59 -0.17
N GLN A 66 -3.57 -13.44 -0.91
CA GLN A 66 -3.43 -14.90 -0.83
C GLN A 66 -2.02 -15.35 -1.20
N TRP A 67 -1.48 -14.83 -2.30
CA TRP A 67 -0.14 -15.15 -2.77
C TRP A 67 0.97 -14.75 -1.78
N LEU A 68 0.81 -13.61 -1.11
CA LEU A 68 1.72 -13.18 -0.06
C LEU A 68 1.60 -14.03 1.21
N ALA A 69 0.40 -14.51 1.53
CA ALA A 69 0.14 -15.38 2.67
C ALA A 69 0.76 -16.77 2.47
N GLU A 70 0.58 -17.36 1.29
CA GLU A 70 1.17 -18.66 0.92
C GLU A 70 2.70 -18.67 1.04
N ARG A 71 3.34 -17.52 0.87
CA ARG A 71 4.80 -17.36 1.02
C ARG A 71 5.27 -16.96 2.41
N GLY A 72 4.40 -17.03 3.41
CA GLY A 72 4.72 -16.69 4.79
C GLY A 72 5.11 -15.22 4.99
N ARG A 73 4.86 -14.35 4.00
CA ARG A 73 5.19 -12.92 4.08
C ARG A 73 4.13 -12.13 4.82
N THR A 74 2.95 -12.71 5.05
CA THR A 74 1.81 -12.03 5.69
C THR A 74 1.02 -13.01 6.54
N ARG A 75 0.58 -12.59 7.74
CA ARG A 75 -0.59 -13.21 8.37
C ARG A 75 -1.80 -12.56 7.71
N VAL A 76 -2.68 -13.36 7.11
CA VAL A 76 -3.97 -12.88 6.60
C VAL A 76 -4.75 -12.36 7.80
N VAL A 77 -4.64 -11.06 8.08
CA VAL A 77 -5.50 -10.44 9.08
C VAL A 77 -6.87 -10.32 8.43
N ASP A 78 -7.69 -11.35 8.62
CA ASP A 78 -9.15 -11.42 8.63
C ASP A 78 -9.92 -10.16 8.19
N ARG A 79 -9.67 -9.69 6.96
CA ARG A 79 -10.36 -8.54 6.37
C ARG A 79 -10.69 -8.70 4.90
N ALA A 80 -10.37 -9.85 4.30
CA ALA A 80 -11.03 -10.25 3.07
C ALA A 80 -12.47 -10.66 3.42
N VAL A 81 -13.31 -9.68 3.76
CA VAL A 81 -14.76 -9.90 3.80
C VAL A 81 -15.10 -10.36 2.38
N LEU A 82 -15.41 -11.63 2.20
CA LEU A 82 -15.87 -12.22 0.93
C LEU A 82 -17.34 -11.83 0.68
N GLY A 83 -17.68 -10.56 0.91
CA GLY A 83 -19.00 -10.02 0.64
C GLY A 83 -19.11 -9.62 -0.82
N SER A 84 -20.30 -9.73 -1.41
CA SER A 84 -20.60 -9.19 -2.73
C SER A 84 -20.26 -7.69 -2.78
N TYR A 85 -19.28 -7.29 -3.59
CA TYR A 85 -19.03 -5.87 -3.85
C TYR A 85 -20.17 -5.30 -4.70
N THR A 86 -20.71 -4.17 -4.22
CA THR A 86 -21.66 -3.32 -4.93
C THR A 86 -21.11 -1.91 -4.88
N HIS A 87 -20.92 -1.29 -6.04
CA HIS A 87 -20.34 0.05 -6.14
C HIS A 87 -21.24 1.08 -5.46
N ARG A 88 -20.61 1.98 -4.69
CA ARG A 88 -21.25 3.19 -4.17
C ARG A 88 -20.60 4.40 -4.84
N PRO A 89 -21.37 5.27 -5.51
CA PRO A 89 -20.81 6.45 -6.15
C PRO A 89 -20.24 7.43 -5.12
N VAL A 90 -19.12 8.05 -5.48
CA VAL A 90 -18.46 9.12 -4.71
C VAL A 90 -18.60 10.42 -5.50
N ASP A 91 -19.23 11.42 -4.89
CA ASP A 91 -19.57 12.68 -5.57
C ASP A 91 -18.36 13.60 -5.76
N HIS A 92 -17.47 13.67 -4.76
CA HIS A 92 -16.30 14.54 -4.81
C HIS A 92 -15.05 13.77 -5.23
N LEU A 93 -14.54 14.09 -6.42
CA LEU A 93 -13.37 13.46 -7.01
C LEU A 93 -12.22 14.47 -7.11
N ASP A 94 -11.38 14.54 -6.08
CA ASP A 94 -10.10 15.24 -6.15
C ASP A 94 -9.10 14.39 -6.97
N PRO A 95 -8.60 14.89 -8.12
CA PRO A 95 -7.65 14.13 -8.94
C PRO A 95 -6.37 13.73 -8.18
N VAL A 96 -5.91 14.52 -7.22
CA VAL A 96 -4.71 14.19 -6.42
C VAL A 96 -4.98 12.97 -5.53
N GLU A 97 -6.11 12.96 -4.83
CA GLU A 97 -6.48 11.85 -3.96
C GLU A 97 -6.77 10.57 -4.76
N VAL A 98 -7.37 10.69 -5.95
CA VAL A 98 -7.56 9.55 -6.85
C VAL A 98 -6.22 9.00 -7.34
N ILE A 99 -5.26 9.84 -7.72
CA ILE A 99 -3.91 9.37 -8.15
C ILE A 99 -3.19 8.68 -6.99
N LYS A 100 -3.21 9.25 -5.79
CA LYS A 100 -2.65 8.62 -4.59
C LYS A 100 -3.31 7.26 -4.34
N ALA A 101 -4.64 7.20 -4.41
CA ALA A 101 -5.40 5.99 -4.23
C ALA A 101 -5.03 4.93 -5.28
N ALA A 102 -4.83 5.33 -6.53
CA ALA A 102 -4.46 4.42 -7.62
C ALA A 102 -3.05 3.85 -7.44
N HIS A 103 -2.08 4.67 -7.02
CA HIS A 103 -0.74 4.18 -6.70
C HIS A 103 -0.72 3.22 -5.52
N VAL A 104 -1.50 3.50 -4.46
CA VAL A 104 -1.67 2.56 -3.35
C VAL A 104 -2.24 1.24 -3.86
N ALA A 105 -3.27 1.28 -4.72
CA ALA A 105 -3.85 0.07 -5.30
C ALA A 105 -2.85 -0.72 -6.17
N GLN A 106 -2.01 -0.05 -6.96
CA GLN A 106 -0.94 -0.72 -7.72
C GLN A 106 0.02 -1.45 -6.79
N VAL A 107 0.50 -0.81 -5.73
CA VAL A 107 1.41 -1.45 -4.76
C VAL A 107 0.76 -2.66 -4.11
N LEU A 108 -0.51 -2.55 -3.70
CA LEU A 108 -1.23 -3.63 -3.01
C LEU A 108 -1.61 -4.80 -3.93
N CYS A 109 -1.83 -4.56 -5.22
CA CYS A 109 -2.20 -5.59 -6.20
C CYS A 109 -0.98 -6.19 -6.92
N SER A 110 0.14 -5.45 -7.02
CA SER A 110 1.37 -5.89 -7.72
C SER A 110 1.95 -7.26 -7.31
N PRO A 111 1.79 -7.75 -6.07
CA PRO A 111 2.24 -9.09 -5.73
C PRO A 111 1.46 -10.19 -6.44
N SER A 112 0.23 -9.95 -6.90
CA SER A 112 -0.61 -10.95 -7.56
C SER A 112 0.12 -11.60 -8.74
N PRO A 113 0.06 -12.93 -8.89
CA PRO A 113 0.68 -13.63 -10.02
C PRO A 113 0.08 -13.22 -11.37
N THR A 114 -1.15 -12.70 -11.39
CA THR A 114 -1.86 -12.26 -12.60
C THR A 114 -1.71 -10.76 -12.87
N TRP A 115 -0.93 -10.04 -12.07
CA TRP A 115 -0.88 -8.58 -12.11
C TRP A 115 -0.48 -8.01 -13.47
N GLU A 116 0.59 -8.55 -14.06
CA GLU A 116 1.18 -8.00 -15.28
C GLU A 116 0.28 -8.24 -16.50
N GLY A 117 -0.05 -7.17 -17.22
CA GLY A 117 -1.00 -7.16 -18.33
C GLY A 117 -2.48 -7.24 -17.90
N SER A 118 -2.78 -7.30 -16.60
CA SER A 118 -4.16 -7.44 -16.12
C SER A 118 -5.05 -6.28 -16.53
N ALA A 119 -6.36 -6.55 -16.62
CA ALA A 119 -7.37 -5.51 -16.78
C ALA A 119 -7.27 -4.47 -15.65
N THR A 120 -6.98 -4.92 -14.42
CA THR A 120 -6.81 -4.07 -13.23
C THR A 120 -5.61 -3.13 -13.35
N GLN A 121 -4.46 -3.62 -13.82
CA GLN A 121 -3.28 -2.79 -14.05
C GLN A 121 -3.57 -1.72 -15.11
N ARG A 122 -4.21 -2.10 -16.23
CA ARG A 122 -4.61 -1.17 -17.29
C ARG A 122 -5.62 -0.12 -16.80
N LEU A 123 -6.60 -0.53 -16.00
CA LEU A 123 -7.57 0.38 -15.38
C LEU A 123 -6.86 1.43 -14.52
N LEU A 124 -5.98 0.99 -13.61
CA LEU A 124 -5.27 1.89 -12.70
C LEU A 124 -4.33 2.82 -13.46
N ALA A 125 -3.65 2.33 -14.51
CA ALA A 125 -2.83 3.18 -15.38
C ALA A 125 -3.69 4.24 -16.07
N ALA A 126 -4.84 3.88 -16.63
CA ALA A 126 -5.76 4.82 -17.27
C ALA A 126 -6.30 5.86 -16.28
N VAL A 127 -6.63 5.45 -15.05
CA VAL A 127 -7.07 6.36 -13.97
C VAL A 127 -5.98 7.36 -13.63
N ILE A 128 -4.72 6.91 -13.48
CA ILE A 128 -3.59 7.80 -13.21
C ILE A 128 -3.41 8.80 -14.35
N THR A 129 -3.36 8.33 -15.61
CA THR A 129 -3.22 9.21 -16.78
C THR A 129 -4.36 10.24 -16.85
N ALA A 130 -5.61 9.80 -16.68
CA ALA A 130 -6.78 10.67 -16.70
C ALA A 130 -6.78 11.70 -15.56
N GLY A 131 -6.34 11.29 -14.35
CA GLY A 131 -6.19 12.17 -13.20
C GLY A 131 -5.10 13.22 -13.46
N THR A 132 -3.96 12.80 -13.99
CA THR A 132 -2.84 13.68 -14.31
C THR A 132 -3.22 14.78 -15.30
N HIS A 133 -3.99 14.45 -16.35
CA HIS A 133 -4.48 15.45 -17.31
C HIS A 133 -5.47 16.46 -16.71
N ARG A 134 -6.05 16.17 -15.54
CA ARG A 134 -6.97 17.07 -14.83
C ARG A 134 -6.27 17.96 -13.80
N LEU A 135 -5.01 17.69 -13.48
CA LEU A 135 -4.23 18.56 -12.60
C LEU A 135 -3.74 19.78 -13.39
N GLN A 136 -4.34 20.93 -13.11
CA GLN A 136 -3.93 22.20 -13.72
C GLN A 136 -2.45 22.47 -13.45
N GLY A 137 -1.72 22.81 -14.51
CA GLY A 137 -0.29 23.11 -14.45
C GLY A 137 0.61 21.89 -14.21
N TYR A 138 0.11 20.66 -14.06
CA TYR A 138 0.98 19.51 -13.80
C TYR A 138 1.94 19.22 -14.96
N ALA A 139 1.45 19.27 -16.20
CA ALA A 139 2.29 19.04 -17.38
C ALA A 139 3.22 20.22 -17.71
N GLU A 140 2.88 21.42 -17.25
CA GLU A 140 3.57 22.67 -17.56
C GLU A 140 4.51 23.12 -16.43
N ALA A 141 4.36 22.56 -15.23
CA ALA A 141 5.17 22.91 -14.09
C ALA A 141 6.63 22.49 -14.32
N PRO A 142 7.60 23.41 -14.20
CA PRO A 142 9.01 23.06 -14.28
C PRO A 142 9.36 22.11 -13.13
N TRP A 143 10.14 21.08 -13.43
CA TRP A 143 10.69 20.22 -12.39
C TRP A 143 11.65 21.04 -11.51
N SER A 144 11.19 21.40 -10.31
CA SER A 144 12.00 22.06 -9.30
C SER A 144 12.07 21.19 -8.06
N TRP A 145 13.26 20.67 -7.75
CA TRP A 145 13.52 19.98 -6.49
C TRP A 145 14.75 20.59 -5.83
N SER A 146 14.57 21.13 -4.63
CA SER A 146 15.69 21.58 -3.79
C SER A 146 15.97 20.52 -2.73
N ARG A 147 17.23 20.12 -2.58
CA ARG A 147 17.65 19.27 -1.46
C ARG A 147 17.26 19.97 -0.15
N PRO A 148 16.53 19.31 0.78
CA PRO A 148 16.26 19.89 2.08
C PRO A 148 17.58 20.28 2.72
N LYS A 149 17.78 21.58 2.99
CA LYS A 149 18.89 22.01 3.84
C LYS A 149 18.76 21.22 5.14
N ARG A 150 19.82 20.54 5.58
CA ARG A 150 19.83 19.88 6.89
C ARG A 150 19.28 20.92 7.89
N ARG A 151 18.15 20.64 8.54
CA ARG A 151 17.70 21.50 9.64
C ARG A 151 18.84 21.52 10.65
N GLY A 152 19.49 22.68 10.80
CA GLY A 152 20.45 22.94 11.86
C GLY A 152 19.69 22.92 13.17
N GLY A 153 19.51 21.74 13.73
CA GLY A 153 18.69 21.51 14.91
C GLY A 153 18.95 20.12 15.44
N ARG A 154 18.73 19.95 16.75
CA ARG A 154 18.94 18.67 17.44
C ARG A 154 18.17 17.57 16.69
N PRO A 155 18.82 16.46 16.30
CA PRO A 155 18.14 15.40 15.55
C PRO A 155 16.93 14.94 16.35
N VAL A 156 15.76 14.89 15.69
CA VAL A 156 14.58 14.23 16.27
C VAL A 156 14.91 12.75 16.35
N ARG A 157 15.39 12.31 17.52
CA ARG A 157 15.44 10.88 17.84
C ARG A 157 13.99 10.42 17.91
N VAL A 158 13.56 9.65 16.91
CA VAL A 158 12.36 8.82 17.05
C VAL A 158 12.67 7.82 18.17
N ALA A 159 12.18 8.12 19.37
CA ALA A 159 12.41 7.27 20.51
C ALA A 159 11.72 5.93 20.27
N ARG A 160 12.49 4.89 19.92
CA ARG A 160 12.08 3.50 20.12
C ARG A 160 12.00 3.26 21.62
N ARG A 161 10.88 3.62 22.26
CA ARG A 161 10.55 3.19 23.61
C ARG A 161 9.24 2.42 23.59
N CYS A 162 9.36 1.10 23.67
CA CYS A 162 8.46 0.28 24.46
C CYS A 162 9.36 -0.57 25.35
N ARG A 163 9.72 -0.01 26.51
CA ARG A 163 10.13 -0.83 27.66
C ARG A 163 8.84 -0.99 28.47
N PRO A 164 8.30 -2.20 28.66
CA PRO A 164 7.15 -2.35 29.55
C PRO A 164 7.57 -1.92 30.96
N PRO A 165 6.69 -1.20 31.70
CA PRO A 165 6.97 -0.78 33.06
C PRO A 165 7.08 -2.03 33.94
N GLY A 166 8.11 -2.06 34.79
CA GLY A 166 8.32 -3.13 35.74
C GLY A 166 7.15 -3.25 36.72
N GLY A 167 6.63 -4.47 36.86
CA GLY A 167 5.92 -4.92 38.04
C GLY A 167 6.90 -5.58 38.99
N ALA A 168 6.86 -5.20 40.26
CA ALA A 168 7.80 -5.57 41.30
C ALA A 168 7.62 -7.01 41.83
N ARG A 169 8.77 -7.62 42.14
CA ARG A 169 9.14 -8.61 43.18
C ARG A 169 8.03 -9.40 43.92
N ALA A 170 8.17 -10.72 43.87
CA ALA A 170 8.20 -11.64 45.01
C ALA A 170 9.17 -12.78 44.58
N GLY A 171 10.28 -13.12 45.23
CA GLY A 171 10.51 -13.25 46.66
C GLY A 171 10.26 -14.70 47.04
N LEU A 172 11.26 -15.58 46.90
CA LEU A 172 11.44 -16.81 47.69
C LEU A 172 12.86 -17.36 47.53
N ASP A 173 13.48 -17.58 48.67
CA ASP A 173 14.85 -17.97 48.95
C ASP A 173 15.25 -19.37 48.43
N HIS A 174 16.51 -19.55 48.02
CA HIS A 174 17.52 -20.26 48.83
C HIS A 174 18.92 -20.33 48.17
N PRO A 175 20.00 -20.56 48.95
CA PRO A 175 21.38 -20.21 48.63
C PRO A 175 22.32 -21.40 48.31
N ARG A 176 23.61 -21.07 48.04
CA ARG A 176 24.84 -21.91 47.91
C ARG A 176 24.99 -22.67 46.58
N ALA A 177 26.16 -22.83 45.96
CA ALA A 177 27.56 -22.56 46.30
C ALA A 177 28.39 -22.40 44.98
N ALA A 178 29.37 -21.49 44.95
CA ALA A 178 30.83 -21.73 44.79
C ALA A 178 31.31 -22.45 43.51
N ALA A 179 32.14 -21.77 42.69
CA ALA A 179 33.53 -22.16 42.35
C ALA A 179 34.09 -21.43 41.10
N GLY A 180 35.35 -20.97 41.22
CA GLY A 180 36.33 -20.80 40.13
C GLY A 180 36.26 -19.49 39.33
N ALA A 181 37.07 -18.44 39.52
CA ALA A 181 38.54 -18.27 39.57
C ALA A 181 39.22 -18.05 38.19
N LEU A 182 40.15 -17.07 38.20
CA LEU A 182 41.23 -16.70 37.26
C LEU A 182 40.89 -15.66 36.18
N ASP A 183 41.29 -14.39 36.33
CA ASP A 183 42.61 -13.75 36.08
C ASP A 183 43.06 -13.79 34.60
N ASP A 184 43.16 -12.63 33.95
CA ASP A 184 44.44 -11.89 33.73
C ASP A 184 44.39 -10.88 32.54
N GLY A 185 45.14 -9.77 32.68
CA GLY A 185 45.76 -9.00 31.58
C GLY A 185 45.01 -7.75 31.06
N ALA A 186 45.31 -6.54 31.56
CA ALA A 186 46.32 -5.58 31.04
C ALA A 186 45.93 -4.93 29.69
N ALA A 187 45.48 -3.67 29.66
CA ALA A 187 46.28 -2.41 29.61
C ALA A 187 46.97 -2.16 28.26
N GLY A 188 46.73 -0.99 27.65
CA GLY A 188 47.50 -0.51 26.49
C GLY A 188 46.81 0.59 25.67
N ASP A 189 47.12 1.84 26.02
CA ASP A 189 46.70 3.10 25.40
C ASP A 189 47.22 3.34 23.96
N CYS A 190 46.68 4.42 23.37
CA CYS A 190 47.35 5.44 22.53
C CYS A 190 46.93 5.56 21.05
N HIS A 191 46.50 6.80 20.79
CA HIS A 191 46.35 7.54 19.53
C HIS A 191 47.33 7.25 18.39
N GLY A 192 46.78 7.38 17.18
CA GLY A 192 47.41 8.02 16.02
C GLY A 192 46.35 8.88 15.32
#